data_AF-A0A645FH23-F1
#
_entry.id   AF-A0A645FH23-F1
#
_cell.length_a   1.000
_cell.length_b   1.000
_cell.length_c   1.000
_cell.angle_alpha   90.00
_cell.angle_beta   90.00
_cell.angle_gamma   90.00
#
_symmetry.space_group_name_H-M   'P 1'
#
loop_
_entity.id
_entity.type
_entity.pdbx_description
1 polymer ?
#
loop_
_entity_poly.entity_id
_entity_poly.type
_entity_poly.pdbx_seq_one_letter_code
_entity_poly.pdbx_strand_id
1 'polypeptide(L)'
;MEHGSIEYLVRKYNIRILEVNKDCVVFLKAGHYEETQNLFEELADSIGVLQFVRSGRIAITKSKVERLSDMLAKWEQQRNGIAQPESAVQNQ
;
A
#
# COMPACT_ATOMS: atom_id res chain seq x y z
N MET A 1 9.01 -23.65 16.36
CA MET A 1 7.68 -23.58 15.72
C MET A 1 7.84 -24.16 14.34
N GLU A 2 7.00 -25.10 13.93
CA GLU A 2 7.08 -25.68 12.58
C GLU A 2 6.82 -24.58 11.54
N HIS A 3 7.77 -24.37 10.63
CA HIS A 3 7.59 -23.47 9.51
C HIS A 3 6.61 -24.13 8.52
N GLY A 4 5.49 -23.46 8.23
CA GLY A 4 4.48 -23.93 7.29
C GLY A 4 3.09 -24.24 7.88
N SER A 5 2.90 -24.15 9.20
CA SER A 5 1.55 -24.28 9.78
C SER A 5 0.69 -23.05 9.47
N ILE A 6 -0.64 -23.23 9.41
CA ILE A 6 -1.59 -22.13 9.15
C ILE A 6 -1.43 -21.02 10.21
N GLU A 7 -1.19 -21.37 11.47
CA GLU A 7 -0.99 -20.42 12.57
C GLU A 7 0.26 -19.55 12.40
N TYR A 8 1.31 -20.09 11.77
CA TYR A 8 2.51 -19.34 11.42
C TYR A 8 2.20 -18.32 10.32
N LEU A 9 1.52 -18.76 9.25
CA LEU A 9 1.13 -17.90 8.13
C LEU A 9 0.22 -16.76 8.58
N VAL A 10 -0.76 -17.06 9.44
CA VAL A 10 -1.68 -16.07 10.01
C VAL A 10 -0.92 -14.97 10.73
N ARG A 11 0.10 -15.31 11.54
CA ARG A 11 0.91 -14.32 12.27
C ARG A 11 1.86 -13.55 11.36
N LYS A 12 2.54 -14.25 10.45
CA LYS A 12 3.54 -13.64 9.55
C LYS A 12 2.91 -12.63 8.61
N TYR A 13 1.80 -12.99 7.98
CA TYR A 13 1.14 -12.17 6.96
C TYR A 13 -0.02 -11.33 7.51
N ASN A 14 -0.32 -11.45 8.81
CA ASN A 14 -1.45 -10.78 9.45
C ASN A 14 -2.77 -11.06 8.71
N ILE A 15 -3.04 -12.35 8.48
CA ILE A 15 -4.17 -12.85 7.71
C ILE A 15 -5.41 -12.89 8.60
N ARG A 16 -6.58 -12.58 8.03
CA ARG A 16 -7.87 -12.78 8.67
C ARG A 16 -8.53 -14.06 8.18
N ILE A 17 -8.81 -15.00 9.07
CA ILE A 17 -9.58 -16.20 8.75
C ILE A 17 -11.06 -15.81 8.60
N LEU A 18 -11.69 -16.24 7.51
CA LEU A 18 -13.11 -16.02 7.23
C LEU A 18 -13.94 -17.26 7.59
N GLU A 19 -13.43 -18.45 7.26
CA GLU A 19 -14.13 -19.72 7.45
C GLU A 19 -13.14 -20.86 7.64
N VAL A 20 -13.50 -21.83 8.49
CA VAL A 20 -12.72 -23.04 8.77
C VAL A 20 -13.67 -24.22 8.79
N ASN A 21 -13.54 -25.10 7.79
CA ASN A 21 -14.33 -26.31 7.68
C ASN A 21 -13.40 -27.53 7.60
N LYS A 22 -13.98 -28.73 7.53
CA LYS A 22 -13.19 -29.97 7.42
C LYS A 22 -12.39 -30.06 6.12
N ASP A 23 -12.87 -29.41 5.06
CA ASP A 23 -12.33 -29.54 3.71
C ASP A 23 -11.35 -28.42 3.35
N CYS A 24 -11.56 -27.21 3.89
CA CYS A 24 -10.73 -26.04 3.57
C CYS A 24 -10.79 -24.93 4.62
N VAL A 25 -9.84 -24.01 4.50
CA VAL A 25 -9.80 -22.75 5.25
C VAL A 25 -9.84 -21.60 4.26
N VAL A 26 -10.76 -20.66 4.46
CA VAL A 26 -10.87 -19.45 3.67
C VAL A 26 -10.33 -18.28 4.46
N PHE A 27 -9.48 -17.47 3.84
CA PHE A 27 -8.85 -16.34 4.50
C PHE A 27 -8.71 -15.11 3.59
N LEU A 28 -8.53 -13.96 4.23
CA LEU A 28 -8.40 -12.65 3.62
C LEU A 28 -7.06 -12.02 4.02
N LYS A 29 -6.32 -11.56 3.02
CA LYS A 29 -5.15 -10.69 3.19
C LYS A 29 -5.39 -9.38 2.45
N ALA A 30 -5.30 -8.28 3.20
CA ALA A 30 -5.18 -6.94 2.65
C ALA A 30 -3.74 -6.45 2.86
N GLY A 31 -3.16 -5.79 1.86
CA GLY A 31 -1.80 -5.29 1.95
C GLY A 31 -1.28 -4.82 0.60
N HIS A 32 0.01 -4.51 0.57
CA HIS A 32 0.72 -4.22 -0.66
C HIS A 32 0.83 -5.47 -1.53
N TYR A 33 1.09 -5.22 -2.81
CA TYR A 33 1.23 -6.28 -3.81
C TYR A 33 2.22 -7.36 -3.37
N GLU A 34 3.41 -6.96 -2.94
CA GLU A 34 4.48 -7.88 -2.51
C GLU A 34 4.04 -8.77 -1.35
N GLU A 35 3.35 -8.22 -0.34
CA GLU A 35 2.86 -9.01 0.78
C GLU A 35 1.83 -10.05 0.35
N THR A 36 0.89 -9.67 -0.52
CA THR A 36 -0.15 -10.59 -1.01
C THR A 36 0.42 -11.68 -1.90
N GLN A 37 1.44 -11.33 -2.69
CA GLN A 37 2.10 -12.23 -3.62
C GLN A 37 2.97 -13.26 -2.88
N ASN A 38 3.77 -12.81 -1.91
CA ASN A 38 4.60 -13.69 -1.08
C ASN A 38 3.75 -14.70 -0.30
N LEU A 39 2.60 -14.27 0.22
CA LEU A 39 1.65 -15.17 0.87
C LEU A 39 1.16 -16.26 -0.09
N PHE A 40 0.78 -15.89 -1.31
CA PHE A 40 0.31 -16.85 -2.31
C PHE A 40 1.40 -17.87 -2.68
N GLU A 41 2.63 -17.42 -2.91
CA GLU A 41 3.75 -18.29 -3.25
C GLU A 41 4.05 -19.28 -2.12
N GLU A 42 4.15 -18.79 -0.87
CA GLU A 42 4.41 -19.66 0.28
C GLU A 42 3.28 -20.68 0.52
N LEU A 43 2.01 -20.29 0.29
CA LEU A 43 0.88 -21.20 0.37
C LEU A 43 0.88 -22.24 -0.76
N ALA A 44 1.19 -21.83 -1.98
CA ALA A 44 1.26 -22.71 -3.14
C ALA A 44 2.33 -23.79 -2.95
N ASP A 45 3.47 -23.41 -2.36
CA ASP A 45 4.60 -24.33 -2.13
C ASP A 45 4.39 -25.26 -0.93
N SER A 46 3.64 -24.84 0.10
CA SER A 46 3.50 -25.59 1.36
C SER A 46 2.26 -26.48 1.44
N ILE A 47 1.07 -25.90 1.30
CA ILE A 47 -0.22 -26.58 1.57
C ILE A 47 -0.99 -26.80 0.26
N GLY A 48 -0.76 -25.94 -0.74
CA GLY A 48 -1.52 -25.88 -1.98
C GLY A 48 -2.70 -24.92 -1.89
N VAL A 49 -3.02 -24.30 -3.03
CA VAL A 49 -4.10 -23.32 -3.15
C VAL A 49 -5.19 -23.88 -4.05
N LEU A 50 -6.39 -24.09 -3.50
CA LEU A 50 -7.54 -24.56 -4.28
C LEU A 50 -8.09 -23.46 -5.18
N GLN A 51 -8.21 -22.25 -4.63
CA GLN A 51 -8.72 -21.08 -5.35
C GLN A 51 -8.05 -19.82 -4.83
N PHE A 52 -7.68 -18.92 -5.75
CA PHE A 52 -7.11 -17.63 -5.42
C PHE A 52 -7.85 -16.53 -6.18
N VAL A 53 -8.29 -15.50 -5.44
CA VAL A 53 -8.94 -14.32 -6.00
C VAL A 53 -8.28 -13.08 -5.40
N ARG A 54 -7.98 -12.09 -6.24
CA ARG A 54 -7.44 -10.81 -5.80
C ARG A 54 -8.13 -9.66 -6.51
N SER A 55 -8.28 -8.54 -5.80
CA SER A 55 -8.63 -7.27 -6.42
C SER A 55 -7.44 -6.65 -7.16
N GLY A 56 -7.72 -5.62 -7.96
CA GLY A 56 -6.67 -4.75 -8.51
C GLY A 56 -6.05 -3.85 -7.43
N ARG A 57 -4.96 -3.16 -7.79
CA ARG A 57 -4.30 -2.18 -6.91
C ARG A 57 -5.23 -0.99 -6.68
N ILE A 58 -5.38 -0.60 -5.42
CA ILE A 58 -6.12 0.60 -5.01
C ILE A 58 -5.11 1.55 -4.35
N ALA A 59 -5.10 2.81 -4.78
CA ALA A 59 -4.27 3.86 -4.21
C ALA A 59 -5.14 5.07 -3.85
N ILE A 60 -4.90 5.63 -2.66
CA ILE A 60 -5.60 6.82 -2.18
C ILE A 60 -4.53 7.85 -1.81
N THR A 61 -4.68 9.06 -2.32
CA THR A 61 -3.82 10.19 -1.94
C THR A 61 -4.05 10.51 -0.46
N LYS A 62 -3.04 10.28 0.39
CA LYS A 62 -3.11 10.59 1.82
C LYS A 62 -2.76 12.04 2.17
N SER A 63 -2.20 12.79 1.22
CA SER A 63 -1.90 14.22 1.42
C SER A 63 -3.19 14.99 1.64
N LYS A 64 -3.34 15.62 2.80
CA LYS A 64 -4.43 16.56 3.09
C LYS A 64 -4.20 17.92 2.42
N VAL A 65 -2.98 18.19 1.98
CA VAL A 65 -2.63 19.42 1.27
C VAL A 65 -3.02 19.24 -0.18
N GLU A 66 -4.08 19.93 -0.59
CA GLU A 66 -4.44 20.10 -2.00
C GLU A 66 -3.39 21.00 -2.65
N ARG A 67 -2.40 20.38 -3.30
CA ARG A 67 -1.36 21.10 -4.07
C ARG A 67 -1.92 21.88 -5.26
N LEU A 68 -3.22 21.81 -5.50
CA LEU A 68 -3.92 22.61 -6.50
C LEU A 68 -3.78 24.10 -6.16
N SER A 69 -3.97 24.50 -4.90
CA SER A 69 -3.82 25.91 -4.49
C SER A 69 -2.39 26.41 -4.70
N ASP A 70 -1.38 25.60 -4.34
CA ASP A 70 0.03 25.93 -4.58
C ASP A 70 0.36 26.02 -6.08
N MET A 71 -0.24 25.14 -6.88
CA MET A 71 -0.06 25.13 -8.34
C MET A 71 -0.72 26.34 -9.00
N LEU A 72 -1.95 26.69 -8.58
CA LEU A 72 -2.66 27.88 -9.06
C LEU A 72 -1.92 29.17 -8.67
N ALA A 73 -1.41 29.26 -7.43
CA ALA A 73 -0.62 30.41 -6.99
C ALA A 73 0.67 30.59 -7.81
N LYS A 74 1.37 29.49 -8.12
CA LYS A 74 2.54 29.53 -9.01
C LYS A 74 2.20 29.99 -10.42
N TRP A 75 1.08 29.52 -10.97
CA TRP A 75 0.62 29.94 -12.30
C TRP A 75 0.23 31.41 -12.34
N GLU A 76 -0.43 31.91 -11.30
CA GLU A 76 -0.78 33.33 -11.20
C GLU A 76 0.46 34.21 -11.05
N GLN A 77 1.47 33.79 -10.29
CA GLN A 77 2.76 34.48 -10.20
C GLN A 77 3.49 34.54 -11.55
N GLN A 78 3.51 33.43 -12.30
CA GLN A 78 4.08 33.36 -13.64
C GLN A 78 3.31 34.24 -14.64
N ARG A 79 1.96 34.22 -14.58
CA ARG A 79 1.09 35.05 -15.41
C ARG A 79 1.28 36.54 -15.14
N ASN A 80 1.47 36.91 -13.86
CA ASN A 80 1.59 38.30 -13.45
C ASN A 80 3.04 38.84 -13.55
N GLY A 81 4.00 38.04 -14.05
CA GLY A 81 5.37 38.50 -14.32
C GLY A 81 6.14 38.96 -13.09
N ILE A 82 5.79 38.50 -11.88
CA ILE A 82 6.48 38.89 -10.65
C ILE A 82 7.71 37.99 -10.50
N ALA A 83 8.86 38.45 -11.00
CA ALA A 83 10.16 37.95 -10.57
C ALA A 83 10.30 38.24 -9.07
N GLN A 84 10.54 37.22 -8.25
CA GLN A 84 10.88 37.43 -6.84
C GLN A 84 12.18 38.24 -6.76
N PRO A 85 12.25 39.35 -6.01
CA PRO A 85 13.53 39.96 -5.71
C PRO A 85 14.30 38.96 -4.82
N GLU A 86 15.50 38.61 -5.29
CA GLU A 86 16.48 37.82 -4.57
C GLU A 86 16.58 38.32 -3.12
N SER A 87 16.51 37.40 -2.17
CA SER A 87 16.67 37.67 -0.74
C SER A 87 18.05 38.24 -0.45
N ALA A 88 18.17 39.57 -0.47
CA ALA A 88 19.23 40.28 0.22
C ALA A 88 18.92 40.25 1.72
N VAL A 89 19.41 39.26 2.46
CA VAL A 89 20.06 39.41 3.78
C VAL A 89 20.76 38.10 4.12
N GLN A 90 22.08 38.06 3.89
CA GLN A 90 23.06 37.38 4.75
C GLN A 90 24.45 37.79 4.30
N ASN A 91 25.04 38.74 5.04
CA ASN A 91 26.43 38.73 5.53
C ASN A 91 26.85 40.14 5.93
N GLN A 92 26.77 40.42 7.23
CA GLN A 92 27.81 41.08 8.02
C GLN A 92 27.76 40.50 9.43
#